data_AF-A0AAW9SKM3-F1
#
_entry.id   AF-A0AAW9SKM3-F1
#
_cell.length_a   1.000
_cell.length_b   1.000
_cell.length_c   1.000
_cell.angle_alpha   90.00
_cell.angle_beta   90.00
_cell.angle_gamma   90.00
#
_symmetry.space_group_name_H-M   'P 1'
#
loop_
_entity.id
_entity.type
_entity.pdbx_description
1 polymer ?
#
loop_
_entity_poly.entity_id
_entity_poly.type
_entity_poly.pdbx_seq_one_letter_code
_entity_poly.pdbx_strand_id
1 'polypeptide(L)'
;MSRRDPRKALALAIPGPMRQALVRTTAAHLPLAYLLRQSLRRALDAGRGWETTVEPGGTRAILLQLSPEEQARLDMWRTARDVPADVAILSLVQRQLQDEGLL
;
A
#
# COMPACT_ATOMS: atom_id res chain seq x y z
N MET A 1 -22.14 -2.77 17.13
CA MET A 1 -21.23 -3.07 16.01
C MET A 1 -20.51 -1.78 15.64
N SER A 2 -19.25 -1.61 16.05
CA SER A 2 -18.57 -0.31 15.98
C SER A 2 -18.23 0.06 14.54
N ARG A 3 -18.71 1.23 14.15
CA ARG A 3 -18.61 1.90 12.86
C ARG A 3 -17.14 2.11 12.48
N ARG A 4 -16.83 1.99 11.19
CA ARG A 4 -15.53 2.25 10.54
C ARG A 4 -14.79 3.40 11.24
N ASP A 5 -13.78 3.05 12.02
CA ASP A 5 -12.93 4.03 12.71
C ASP A 5 -11.90 4.54 11.67
N PRO A 6 -11.98 5.81 11.25
CA PRO A 6 -11.10 6.34 10.19
C PRO A 6 -9.63 6.43 10.65
N ARG A 7 -9.36 6.17 11.93
CA ARG A 7 -8.00 6.12 12.52
C ARG A 7 -7.49 4.70 12.74
N LYS A 8 -8.25 3.67 12.34
CA LYS A 8 -7.84 2.28 12.56
C LYS A 8 -6.61 1.98 11.71
N ALA A 9 -5.53 1.59 12.37
CA ALA A 9 -4.35 1.11 11.69
C ALA A 9 -4.66 -0.18 10.90
N LEU A 10 -4.24 -0.22 9.65
CA LEU A 10 -4.33 -1.38 8.78
C LEU A 10 -3.09 -2.25 8.97
N ALA A 11 -3.28 -3.55 9.18
CA ALA A 11 -2.19 -4.51 9.20
C ALA A 11 -1.86 -4.94 7.78
N LEU A 12 -0.61 -4.76 7.35
CA LEU A 12 -0.15 -5.05 5.99
C LEU A 12 1.00 -6.04 6.02
N ALA A 13 0.76 -7.24 5.47
CA ALA A 13 1.79 -8.24 5.30
C ALA A 13 2.43 -8.11 3.91
N ILE A 14 3.53 -7.36 3.83
CA ILE A 14 4.16 -7.01 2.54
C ILE A 14 4.90 -8.24 1.98
N PRO A 15 4.69 -8.64 0.70
CA PRO A 15 5.45 -9.71 0.06
C PRO A 15 6.96 -9.47 0.05
N GLY A 16 7.75 -10.53 0.15
CA GLY A 16 9.23 -10.46 0.19
C GLY A 16 9.86 -9.63 -0.93
N PRO A 17 9.52 -9.87 -2.22
CA PRO A 17 10.05 -9.09 -3.34
C PRO A 17 9.72 -7.59 -3.24
N MET A 18 8.50 -7.27 -2.81
CA MET A 18 8.06 -5.88 -2.62
C MET A 18 8.81 -5.20 -1.47
N ARG A 19 9.11 -5.91 -0.37
CA ARG A 19 9.95 -5.37 0.71
C ARG A 19 11.35 -5.01 0.21
N GLN A 20 11.95 -5.88 -0.59
CA GLN A 20 13.27 -5.63 -1.17
C GLN A 20 13.24 -4.43 -2.12
N ALA A 21 12.22 -4.34 -2.99
CA ALA A 21 12.03 -3.21 -3.87
C ALA A 21 11.85 -1.88 -3.10
N LEU A 22 11.02 -1.87 -2.04
CA LEU A 22 10.84 -0.70 -1.18
C LEU A 22 12.16 -0.24 -0.55
N VAL A 23 12.97 -1.16 -0.03
CA VAL A 23 14.28 -0.81 0.56
C VAL A 23 15.25 -0.27 -0.50
N ARG A 24 15.16 -0.73 -1.75
CA ARG A 24 15.99 -0.24 -2.86
C ARG A 24 15.61 1.16 -3.35
N THR A 25 14.43 1.70 -2.97
CA THR A 25 14.03 3.07 -3.34
C THR A 25 14.97 4.15 -2.81
N THR A 26 15.74 3.86 -1.77
CA THR A 26 16.64 4.84 -1.13
C THR A 26 17.87 4.18 -0.53
N ALA A 27 18.99 4.90 -0.51
CA ALA A 27 20.20 4.49 0.21
C ALA A 27 20.12 4.79 1.72
N ALA A 28 19.11 5.54 2.16
CA ALA A 28 18.90 5.85 3.57
C ALA A 28 18.22 4.67 4.30
N HIS A 29 18.66 4.39 5.52
CA HIS A 29 18.09 3.33 6.38
C HIS A 29 16.76 3.79 7.00
N LEU A 30 15.72 3.95 6.17
CA LEU A 30 14.40 4.38 6.59
C LEU A 30 13.51 3.19 7.01
N PRO A 31 12.57 3.38 7.96
CA PRO A 31 11.62 2.35 8.33
C PRO A 31 10.75 1.90 7.15
N LEU A 32 10.50 0.60 7.01
CA LEU A 32 9.69 0.05 5.91
C LEU A 32 8.28 0.68 5.84
N ALA A 33 7.67 1.00 6.98
CA ALA A 33 6.38 1.67 7.04
C ALA A 33 6.40 3.07 6.39
N TYR A 34 7.53 3.79 6.52
CA TYR A 34 7.72 5.08 5.88
C TYR A 34 7.84 4.92 4.36
N LEU A 35 8.67 3.98 3.90
CA LEU A 35 8.86 3.70 2.47
C LEU A 35 7.55 3.26 1.80
N LEU A 36 6.80 2.40 2.47
CA LEU A 36 5.47 1.99 2.01
C LEU A 36 4.53 3.18 1.90
N ARG A 37 4.48 4.03 2.93
CA ARG A 37 3.62 5.22 2.93
C ARG A 37 3.96 6.18 1.81
N GLN A 38 5.24 6.42 1.58
CA GLN A 38 5.70 7.29 0.51
C GLN A 38 5.30 6.75 -0.87
N SER A 39 5.47 5.45 -1.10
CA SER A 39 5.08 4.79 -2.34
C SER A 39 3.57 4.81 -2.55
N LEU A 40 2.79 4.55 -1.50
CA LEU A 40 1.32 4.64 -1.55
C LEU A 40 0.87 6.06 -1.89
N ARG A 41 1.46 7.08 -1.26
CA ARG A 41 1.12 8.47 -1.56
C ARG A 41 1.38 8.82 -3.02
N ARG A 42 2.54 8.42 -3.56
CA ARG A 42 2.86 8.60 -4.99
C ARG A 42 1.86 7.89 -5.90
N ALA A 43 1.52 6.64 -5.57
CA ALA A 43 0.53 5.86 -6.32
C ALA A 43 -0.84 6.55 -6.34
N LEU A 44 -1.30 7.02 -5.17
CA LEU A 44 -2.55 7.76 -5.05
C LEU A 44 -2.48 9.03 -5.88
N ASP A 45 -1.43 9.85 -5.71
CA ASP A 45 -1.22 11.13 -6.40
C ASP A 45 -1.13 10.99 -7.92
N ALA A 46 -0.57 9.89 -8.42
CA ALA A 46 -0.59 9.56 -9.85
C ALA A 46 -2.01 9.29 -10.39
N GLY A 47 -2.96 8.97 -9.51
CA GLY A 47 -4.37 8.74 -9.85
C GLY A 47 -4.61 7.47 -10.66
N ARG A 48 -3.63 6.57 -10.72
CA ARG A 48 -3.70 5.33 -11.51
C ARG A 48 -4.07 4.16 -10.62
N GLY A 49 -4.93 3.29 -11.14
CA GLY A 49 -5.21 1.99 -10.54
C GLY A 49 -4.06 1.01 -10.80
N TRP A 50 -4.24 -0.23 -10.37
CA TRP A 50 -3.32 -1.33 -10.67
C TRP A 50 -3.90 -2.23 -11.77
N GLU A 51 -3.11 -3.11 -12.37
CA GLU A 51 -3.65 -4.14 -13.28
C GLU A 51 -3.81 -5.46 -12.53
N THR A 52 -2.75 -5.89 -11.86
CA THR A 52 -2.68 -7.16 -11.12
C THR A 52 -2.87 -6.94 -9.63
N THR A 53 -3.76 -7.71 -8.99
CA THR A 53 -3.92 -7.71 -7.53
C THR A 53 -2.77 -8.43 -6.85
N VAL A 54 -2.33 -7.89 -5.72
CA VAL A 54 -1.28 -8.47 -4.89
C VAL A 54 -1.87 -9.08 -3.64
N GLU A 55 -1.62 -10.37 -3.47
CA GLU A 55 -1.92 -11.07 -2.23
C GLU A 55 -0.94 -10.67 -1.11
N PRO A 56 -1.40 -10.53 0.14
CA PRO A 56 -0.53 -10.34 1.28
C PRO A 56 0.47 -11.50 1.42
N GLY A 57 1.71 -11.19 1.78
CA GLY A 57 2.72 -12.21 2.05
C GLY A 57 2.56 -12.84 3.44
N GLY A 58 3.31 -13.92 3.72
CA GLY A 58 3.33 -14.57 5.05
C GLY A 58 4.23 -13.91 6.10
N THR A 59 4.73 -12.70 5.86
CA THR A 59 5.72 -12.05 6.73
C THR A 59 5.05 -11.16 7.79
N ARG A 60 5.81 -10.77 8.82
CA ARG A 60 5.32 -9.90 9.91
C ARG A 60 4.63 -8.66 9.35
N ALA A 61 3.35 -8.49 9.71
CA ALA A 61 2.56 -7.36 9.30
C ALA A 61 3.10 -6.06 9.92
N ILE A 62 3.04 -4.98 9.15
CA ILE A 62 3.28 -3.62 9.64
C ILE A 62 1.94 -2.90 9.79
N LEU A 63 1.88 -1.92 10.68
CA LEU A 63 0.69 -1.10 10.88
C LEU A 63 0.80 0.19 10.09
N LEU A 64 -0.18 0.46 9.24
CA LEU A 64 -0.28 1.69 8.45
C LEU A 64 -1.56 2.43 8.82
N GLN A 65 -1.42 3.69 9.25
CA GLN A 65 -2.54 4.58 9.50
C GLN A 65 -2.76 5.47 8.28
N LEU A 66 -3.95 5.47 7.70
CA LEU A 66 -4.28 6.34 6.58
C LEU A 66 -4.91 7.64 7.08
N SER A 67 -4.68 8.74 6.37
CA SER A 67 -5.49 9.94 6.53
C SER A 67 -6.91 9.69 5.99
N PRO A 68 -7.92 10.48 6.40
CA PRO A 68 -9.26 10.37 5.83
C PRO A 68 -9.29 10.54 4.30
N GLU A 69 -8.42 11.38 3.76
CA GLU A 69 -8.30 11.58 2.31
C GLU A 69 -7.69 10.36 1.60
N GLU A 70 -6.59 9.82 2.12
CA GLU A 70 -5.97 8.59 1.61
C GLU A 70 -6.98 7.43 1.65
N GLN A 71 -7.75 7.34 2.73
CA GLN A 71 -8.76 6.31 2.91
C GLN A 71 -9.92 6.46 1.91
N ALA A 72 -10.41 7.68 1.68
CA ALA A 72 -11.46 7.92 0.70
C ALA A 72 -11.00 7.55 -0.72
N ARG A 73 -9.78 7.94 -1.11
CA ARG A 73 -9.20 7.59 -2.42
C ARG A 73 -8.99 6.09 -2.55
N LEU A 74 -8.53 5.42 -1.49
CA LEU A 74 -8.39 3.96 -1.48
C LEU A 74 -9.74 3.25 -1.60
N ASP A 75 -10.77 3.73 -0.90
CA ASP A 75 -12.10 3.12 -0.89
C ASP A 75 -12.77 3.15 -2.28
N MET A 76 -12.46 4.15 -3.11
CA MET A 76 -12.90 4.18 -4.51
C MET A 76 -12.42 2.94 -5.27
N TRP A 77 -11.12 2.63 -5.16
CA TRP A 77 -10.52 1.47 -5.85
C TRP A 77 -10.96 0.15 -5.25
N ARG A 78 -11.05 0.08 -3.92
CA ARG A 78 -11.52 -1.13 -3.20
C ARG A 78 -12.93 -1.51 -3.63
N THR A 79 -13.83 -0.54 -3.70
CA THR A 79 -15.22 -0.77 -4.09
C THR A 79 -15.32 -1.18 -5.56
N ALA A 80 -14.54 -0.54 -6.44
CA ALA A 80 -14.53 -0.86 -7.87
C ALA A 80 -14.03 -2.29 -8.18
N ARG A 81 -13.19 -2.87 -7.30
CA ARG A 81 -12.53 -4.17 -7.52
C ARG A 81 -12.94 -5.27 -6.55
N ASP A 82 -13.79 -4.94 -5.58
CA ASP A 82 -14.23 -5.82 -4.49
C ASP A 82 -13.06 -6.49 -3.76
N VAL A 83 -12.06 -5.69 -3.36
CA VAL A 83 -10.87 -6.18 -2.64
C VAL A 83 -10.74 -5.59 -1.22
N PRO A 84 -10.12 -6.33 -0.29
CA PRO A 84 -9.81 -5.80 1.02
C PRO A 84 -8.75 -4.68 0.95
N ALA A 85 -8.65 -3.89 2.03
CA ALA A 85 -7.84 -2.67 2.03
C ALA A 85 -6.34 -2.95 1.88
N ASP A 86 -5.87 -4.03 2.48
CA ASP A 86 -4.49 -4.50 2.37
C ASP A 86 -4.12 -4.86 0.94
N VAL A 87 -4.95 -5.67 0.26
CA VAL A 87 -4.75 -6.01 -1.15
C VAL A 87 -4.74 -4.75 -2.02
N ALA A 88 -5.66 -3.81 -1.81
CA ALA A 88 -5.68 -2.57 -2.58
C ALA A 88 -4.41 -1.73 -2.38
N ILE A 89 -3.94 -1.57 -1.13
CA ILE A 89 -2.70 -0.84 -0.82
C ILE A 89 -1.50 -1.53 -1.46
N LEU A 90 -1.37 -2.83 -1.28
CA LEU A 90 -0.24 -3.60 -1.84
C LEU A 90 -0.23 -3.52 -3.36
N SER A 91 -1.40 -3.58 -4.01
CA SER A 91 -1.50 -3.52 -5.46
C SER A 91 -1.16 -2.13 -6.02
N LEU A 92 -1.62 -1.06 -5.37
CA LEU A 92 -1.24 0.31 -5.72
C LEU A 92 0.27 0.53 -5.58
N VAL A 93 0.85 0.07 -4.47
CA VAL A 93 2.29 0.18 -4.22
C VAL A 93 3.08 -0.65 -5.23
N GLN A 94 2.63 -1.86 -5.56
CA GLN A 94 3.28 -2.68 -6.58
C GLN A 94 3.34 -1.92 -7.91
N ARG A 95 2.20 -1.36 -8.34
CA ARG A 95 2.16 -0.60 -9.58
C ARG A 95 3.12 0.58 -9.57
N GLN A 96 3.19 1.32 -8.46
CA GLN A 96 4.14 2.41 -8.31
C GLN A 96 5.59 1.94 -8.41
N LEU A 97 5.93 0.81 -7.79
CA LEU A 97 7.28 0.26 -7.85
C LEU A 97 7.65 -0.25 -9.26
N GLN A 98 6.67 -0.77 -10.01
CA GLN A 98 6.85 -1.13 -11.43
C GLN A 98 7.07 0.12 -12.29
N ASP A 99 6.30 1.19 -12.05
CA ASP A 99 6.49 2.47 -12.74
C ASP A 99 7.86 3.10 -12.43
N GLU A 100 8.43 2.81 -11.25
CA GLU A 100 9.80 3.19 -10.86
C GLU A 100 10.90 2.21 -11.35
N GLY A 101 10.54 1.11 -12.03
CA GLY A 101 11.48 0.10 -12.53
C GLY A 101 12.14 -0.75 -11.44
N LEU A 102 11.49 -0.88 -10.28
CA LEU A 102 11.98 -1.62 -9.12
C LEU A 102 11.39 -3.04 -8.98
N LEU A 103 10.36 -3.35 -9.77
CA LEU A 103 9.70 -4.65 -9.91
C LEU A 103 9.42 -4.93 -11.39
#